data_AF-A0A6I4T3I1-F1
#
_entry.id   AF-A0A6I4T3I1-F1
#
_cell.length_a   1.000
_cell.length_b   1.000
_cell.length_c   1.000
_cell.angle_alpha   90.00
_cell.angle_beta   90.00
_cell.angle_gamma   90.00
#
_symmetry.space_group_name_H-M   'P 1'
#
loop_
_entity.id
_entity.type
_entity.pdbx_description
1 polymer ?
#
loop_
_entity_poly.entity_id
_entity_poly.type
_entity_poly.pdbx_seq_one_letter_code
_entity_poly.pdbx_strand_id
1 'polypeptide(L)'
;MTIFARRRLQSMLDQLAPVLVEGKGKDILGRLNHPKNVEQALPAEMELALLWAIHSLGDLEVEPEWWGDSKRPDAITDTLVPGRTVAIEIAATNDNAISGEEAMDAIALQVSAAADRAEKGVGNFLYFTFREESGYLAGQYIRRRLAPKDFVLPEALSKTVQDWVSSGRSERERLRLQSTGLDVEIERKAYRQTRYHNIHSSMPPETHSVDDNPLYDLLRRKKRQLKAAAPGTLRMIFVADVGSTLLRRIGQFGEHDWTNRRVSGSQIIAHFMTTYGKDVDAVVAFSPYKESSSCGFNGLSDRKPRRWTVTYCGSSALPEAPQTLQRAAGPAL
;
A
#
# COMPACT_ATOMS: atom_id res chain seq x y z
N MET A 1 3.05 4.94 14.19
CA MET A 1 3.80 6.18 13.85
C MET A 1 2.83 7.05 13.07
N THR A 2 2.54 8.29 13.47
CA THR A 2 1.62 9.18 12.74
C THR A 2 2.41 10.20 11.91
N ILE A 3 1.94 10.50 10.71
CA ILE A 3 2.55 11.52 9.83
C ILE A 3 2.37 12.90 10.45
N PHE A 4 1.17 13.17 10.97
CA PHE A 4 0.72 14.37 11.64
C PHE A 4 0.72 14.22 13.16
N ALA A 5 0.78 15.36 13.85
CA ALA A 5 0.55 15.40 15.29
C ALA A 5 -0.95 15.23 15.60
N ARG A 6 -1.30 14.59 16.73
CA ARG A 6 -2.69 14.38 17.17
C ARG A 6 -3.54 15.67 17.14
N ARG A 7 -2.98 16.79 17.60
CA ARG A 7 -3.65 18.11 17.55
C ARG A 7 -4.04 18.54 16.14
N ARG A 8 -3.23 18.16 15.14
CA ARG A 8 -3.45 18.49 13.73
C ARG A 8 -4.57 17.63 13.16
N LEU A 9 -4.58 16.34 13.46
CA LEU A 9 -5.67 15.43 13.10
C LEU A 9 -7.01 15.88 13.70
N GLN A 10 -7.01 16.30 14.97
CA GLN A 10 -8.22 16.85 15.59
C GLN A 10 -8.70 18.11 14.86
N SER A 11 -7.79 19.05 14.57
CA SER A 11 -8.15 20.26 13.82
C SER A 11 -8.69 19.96 12.41
N MET A 12 -8.19 18.92 11.74
CA MET A 12 -8.72 18.49 10.43
C MET A 12 -10.13 17.93 10.56
N LEU A 13 -10.37 17.08 11.57
CA LEU A 13 -11.70 16.54 11.87
C LEU A 13 -12.70 17.63 12.23
N ASP A 14 -12.31 18.59 13.07
CA ASP A 14 -13.19 19.70 13.49
C ASP A 14 -13.61 20.56 12.28
N GLN A 15 -12.71 20.76 11.31
CA GLN A 15 -13.00 21.51 10.09
C GLN A 15 -13.84 20.71 9.09
N LEU A 16 -13.64 19.39 9.01
CA LEU A 16 -14.43 18.51 8.15
C LEU A 16 -15.78 18.11 8.77
N ALA A 17 -15.99 18.32 10.06
CA ALA A 17 -17.21 17.92 10.78
C ALA A 17 -18.53 18.35 10.11
N PRO A 18 -18.64 19.55 9.49
CA PRO A 18 -19.88 19.95 8.80
C PRO A 18 -20.21 19.11 7.55
N VAL A 19 -19.22 18.48 6.93
CA VAL A 19 -19.37 17.73 5.66
C VAL A 19 -19.16 16.22 5.82
N LEU A 20 -18.65 15.78 6.98
CA LEU A 20 -18.53 14.36 7.30
C LEU A 20 -19.88 13.80 7.77
N VAL A 21 -20.42 12.86 7.00
CA VAL A 21 -21.55 12.04 7.46
C VAL A 21 -21.13 11.26 8.72
N GLU A 22 -22.04 11.12 9.69
CA GLU A 22 -21.74 10.55 11.02
C GLU A 22 -21.04 9.19 10.96
N GLY A 23 -21.38 8.36 9.96
CA GLY A 23 -20.73 7.07 9.71
C GLY A 23 -19.25 7.18 9.31
N LYS A 24 -18.92 8.03 8.34
CA LYS A 24 -17.55 8.21 7.82
C LYS A 24 -16.63 8.81 8.88
N GLY A 25 -17.11 9.80 9.64
CA GLY A 25 -16.34 10.39 10.73
C GLY A 25 -15.97 9.37 11.80
N LYS A 26 -16.93 8.52 12.22
CA LYS A 26 -16.70 7.42 13.17
C LYS A 26 -15.75 6.37 12.61
N ASP A 27 -15.87 6.02 11.33
CA ASP A 27 -14.98 5.06 10.66
C ASP A 27 -13.52 5.55 10.63
N ILE A 28 -13.27 6.77 10.18
CA ILE A 28 -11.92 7.37 10.16
C ILE A 28 -11.33 7.40 11.58
N LEU A 29 -12.10 7.86 12.56
CA LEU A 29 -11.68 7.87 13.97
C LEU A 29 -11.40 6.46 14.50
N GLY A 30 -12.21 5.48 14.13
CA GLY A 30 -12.05 4.07 14.49
C GLY A 30 -10.73 3.52 13.94
N ARG A 31 -10.43 3.75 12.66
CA ARG A 31 -9.19 3.33 12.01
C ARG A 31 -7.95 4.01 12.60
N LEU A 32 -8.03 5.31 12.89
CA LEU A 32 -6.93 6.08 13.50
C LEU A 32 -6.57 5.60 14.92
N ASN A 33 -7.55 5.18 15.71
CA ASN A 33 -7.35 4.78 17.11
C ASN A 33 -7.31 3.26 17.32
N HIS A 34 -7.35 2.45 16.26
CA HIS A 34 -7.49 1.00 16.40
C HIS A 34 -6.22 0.38 17.01
N PRO A 35 -6.26 -0.20 18.22
CA PRO A 35 -5.07 -0.65 18.93
C PRO A 35 -4.39 -1.87 18.28
N LYS A 36 -5.14 -2.65 17.50
CA LYS A 36 -4.67 -3.91 16.88
C LYS A 36 -4.39 -3.79 15.38
N ASN A 37 -4.88 -2.76 14.71
CA ASN A 37 -4.81 -2.61 13.25
C ASN A 37 -4.01 -1.34 12.91
N VAL A 38 -2.80 -1.27 13.42
CA VAL A 38 -1.93 -0.08 13.29
C VAL A 38 -1.65 0.24 11.81
N GLU A 39 -1.64 -0.78 10.95
CA GLU A 39 -1.50 -0.64 9.50
C GLU A 39 -2.62 0.19 8.84
N GLN A 40 -3.79 0.32 9.46
CA GLN A 40 -4.92 1.11 8.95
C GLN A 40 -4.87 2.58 9.40
N ALA A 41 -4.05 2.91 10.41
CA ALA A 41 -3.96 4.27 10.92
C ALA A 41 -3.36 5.24 9.89
N LEU A 42 -2.30 4.82 9.19
CA LEU A 42 -1.65 5.65 8.16
C LEU A 42 -2.54 5.88 6.93
N PRO A 43 -3.22 4.86 6.35
CA PRO A 43 -4.23 5.07 5.33
C PRO A 43 -5.35 6.04 5.74
N ALA A 44 -5.92 5.88 6.95
CA ALA A 44 -6.98 6.75 7.44
C ALA A 44 -6.49 8.20 7.67
N GLU A 45 -5.24 8.35 8.13
CA GLU A 45 -4.59 9.63 8.28
C GLU A 45 -4.42 10.35 6.93
N MET A 46 -4.02 9.62 5.88
CA MET A 46 -3.90 10.17 4.54
C MET A 46 -5.26 10.50 3.89
N GLU A 47 -6.26 9.66 4.10
CA GLU A 47 -7.62 9.92 3.65
C GLU A 47 -8.18 11.20 4.27
N LEU A 48 -8.06 11.34 5.60
CA LEU A 48 -8.46 12.55 6.32
C LEU A 48 -7.74 13.80 5.80
N ALA A 49 -6.42 13.70 5.60
CA ALA A 49 -5.61 14.82 5.16
C ALA A 49 -6.00 15.28 3.74
N LEU A 50 -6.21 14.34 2.82
CA LEU A 50 -6.61 14.65 1.44
C LEU A 50 -8.04 15.20 1.37
N LEU A 51 -9.00 14.65 2.12
CA LEU A 51 -10.35 15.22 2.24
C LEU A 51 -10.30 16.65 2.78
N TRP A 52 -9.51 16.89 3.84
CA TRP A 52 -9.32 18.21 4.41
C TRP A 52 -8.71 19.20 3.40
N ALA A 53 -7.70 18.76 2.64
CA ALA A 53 -7.08 19.57 1.60
C ALA A 53 -8.07 19.93 0.48
N ILE A 54 -8.91 18.99 0.04
CA ILE A 54 -9.95 19.28 -0.97
C ILE A 54 -10.99 20.25 -0.40
N HIS A 55 -11.47 20.03 0.83
CA HIS A 55 -12.42 20.95 1.47
C HIS A 55 -11.85 22.38 1.53
N SER A 56 -10.56 22.54 1.80
CA SER A 56 -9.94 23.87 1.87
C SER A 56 -9.98 24.67 0.56
N LEU A 57 -10.24 24.01 -0.58
CA LEU A 57 -10.42 24.66 -1.87
C LEU A 57 -11.84 25.21 -2.09
N GLY A 58 -12.83 24.70 -1.37
CA GLY A 58 -14.22 25.14 -1.48
C GLY A 58 -15.21 24.02 -1.13
N ASP A 59 -16.03 23.63 -2.11
CA ASP A 59 -17.09 22.65 -1.95
C ASP A 59 -16.53 21.22 -1.85
N LEU A 60 -17.11 20.44 -0.94
CA LEU A 60 -16.82 19.03 -0.77
C LEU A 60 -18.07 18.31 -0.27
N GLU A 61 -18.46 17.27 -1.00
CA GLU A 61 -19.41 16.27 -0.51
C GLU A 61 -18.66 14.96 -0.26
N VAL A 62 -18.75 14.42 0.95
CA VAL A 62 -18.08 13.17 1.34
C VAL A 62 -19.09 12.01 1.29
N GLU A 63 -18.74 10.93 0.61
CA GLU A 63 -19.61 9.74 0.43
C GLU A 63 -21.07 10.08 0.03
N PRO A 64 -21.25 10.76 -1.13
CA PRO A 64 -22.55 11.28 -1.58
C PRO A 64 -23.62 10.19 -1.64
N GLU A 65 -24.76 10.42 -1.00
CA GLU A 65 -25.81 9.40 -0.89
C GLU A 65 -26.49 9.08 -2.22
N TRP A 66 -26.54 10.08 -3.11
CA TRP A 66 -27.17 10.01 -4.42
C TRP A 66 -26.30 9.29 -5.47
N TRP A 67 -25.09 8.82 -5.11
CA TRP A 67 -24.27 8.04 -6.02
C TRP A 67 -24.99 6.74 -6.39
N GLY A 68 -25.12 6.49 -7.69
CA GLY A 68 -25.99 5.45 -8.26
C GLY A 68 -25.63 3.99 -7.94
N ASP A 69 -24.75 3.74 -6.97
CA ASP A 69 -24.40 2.42 -6.44
C ASP A 69 -24.04 2.53 -4.94
N SER A 70 -24.12 1.40 -4.24
CA SER A 70 -23.62 1.17 -2.87
C SER A 70 -22.14 1.53 -2.66
N LYS A 71 -21.35 1.63 -3.74
CA LYS A 71 -19.91 1.98 -3.70
C LYS A 71 -19.72 3.45 -4.03
N ARG A 72 -20.01 4.28 -3.04
CA ARG A 72 -19.87 5.74 -3.10
C ARG A 72 -18.39 6.14 -3.20
N PRO A 73 -18.05 7.19 -3.96
CA PRO A 73 -16.71 7.75 -3.97
C PRO A 73 -16.40 8.35 -2.61
N ASP A 74 -15.11 8.45 -2.27
CA ASP A 74 -14.69 9.10 -1.04
C ASP A 74 -15.09 10.58 -1.02
N ALA A 75 -15.06 11.26 -2.18
CA ALA A 75 -15.39 12.68 -2.30
C ALA A 75 -15.96 13.07 -3.67
N ILE A 76 -16.80 14.11 -3.68
CA ILE A 76 -17.20 14.87 -4.86
C ILE A 76 -16.96 16.37 -4.65
N THR A 77 -16.49 17.05 -5.69
CA THR A 77 -16.23 18.51 -5.68
C THR A 77 -16.33 19.10 -7.08
N ASP A 78 -16.84 20.33 -7.18
CA ASP A 78 -16.86 21.14 -8.41
C ASP A 78 -15.70 22.16 -8.45
N THR A 79 -14.97 22.34 -7.34
CA THR A 79 -13.88 23.33 -7.24
C THR A 79 -12.53 22.83 -7.72
N LEU A 80 -12.32 21.51 -7.82
CA LEU A 80 -11.03 20.99 -8.27
C LEU A 80 -10.79 21.25 -9.76
N VAL A 81 -11.79 21.12 -10.62
CA VAL A 81 -11.67 21.44 -12.06
C VAL A 81 -12.76 22.44 -12.43
N PRO A 82 -12.43 23.69 -12.80
CA PRO A 82 -13.42 24.71 -13.11
C PRO A 82 -14.47 24.24 -14.13
N GLY A 83 -15.74 24.30 -13.75
CA GLY A 83 -16.87 23.95 -14.62
C GLY A 83 -17.10 22.44 -14.79
N ARG A 84 -16.44 21.59 -14.00
CA ARG A 84 -16.59 20.13 -14.07
C ARG A 84 -16.64 19.52 -12.68
N THR A 85 -17.68 18.72 -12.43
CA THR A 85 -17.76 17.88 -11.24
C THR A 85 -16.69 16.80 -11.28
N VAL A 86 -16.02 16.60 -10.16
CA VAL A 86 -14.98 15.59 -9.97
C VAL A 86 -15.40 14.62 -8.87
N ALA A 87 -15.41 13.32 -9.18
CA ALA A 87 -15.52 12.25 -8.22
C ALA A 87 -14.13 11.67 -7.93
N ILE A 88 -13.81 11.53 -6.64
CA ILE A 88 -12.47 11.22 -6.14
C ILE A 88 -12.53 9.95 -5.29
N GLU A 89 -11.67 9.00 -5.61
CA GLU A 89 -11.35 7.85 -4.76
C GLU A 89 -9.97 8.01 -4.16
N ILE A 90 -9.86 7.85 -2.84
CA ILE A 90 -8.60 7.99 -2.11
C ILE A 90 -8.11 6.60 -1.70
N ALA A 91 -6.84 6.33 -1.97
CA ALA A 91 -6.17 5.12 -1.58
C ALA A 91 -4.81 5.44 -0.97
N ALA A 92 -4.30 4.54 -0.14
CA ALA A 92 -2.94 4.60 0.36
C ALA A 92 -2.21 3.29 0.05
N THR A 93 -0.91 3.36 -0.18
CA THR A 93 -0.07 2.18 -0.46
C THR A 93 1.25 2.22 0.30
N ASN A 94 1.72 1.04 0.69
CA ASN A 94 3.01 0.80 1.34
C ASN A 94 3.77 -0.34 0.62
N ASP A 95 5.02 -0.54 1.01
CA ASP A 95 5.86 -1.62 0.47
C ASP A 95 5.51 -3.01 1.01
N ASN A 96 4.71 -3.12 2.09
CA ASN A 96 4.35 -4.42 2.70
C ASN A 96 3.58 -5.31 1.72
N ALA A 97 2.73 -4.72 0.87
CA ALA A 97 2.05 -5.49 -0.17
C ALA A 97 3.02 -6.02 -1.25
N ILE A 98 4.14 -5.34 -1.48
CA ILE A 98 5.18 -5.70 -2.47
C ILE A 98 6.17 -6.72 -1.89
N SER A 99 6.36 -6.71 -0.57
CA SER A 99 7.24 -7.65 0.12
C SER A 99 6.68 -9.08 0.16
N GLY A 100 5.41 -9.31 -0.23
CA GLY A 100 4.78 -10.63 -0.21
C GLY A 100 4.62 -11.19 1.22
N GLU A 101 4.74 -10.33 2.22
CA GLU A 101 4.71 -10.69 3.64
C GLU A 101 3.42 -11.40 4.04
N GLU A 102 2.27 -10.99 3.50
CA GLU A 102 0.98 -11.65 3.77
C GLU A 102 0.96 -13.11 3.33
N ALA A 103 1.48 -13.41 2.12
CA ALA A 103 1.54 -14.79 1.62
C ALA A 103 2.51 -15.63 2.47
N MET A 104 3.66 -15.06 2.82
CA MET A 104 4.64 -15.72 3.68
C MET A 104 4.07 -15.97 5.09
N ASP A 105 3.33 -15.02 5.66
CA ASP A 105 2.66 -15.16 6.97
C ASP A 105 1.56 -16.22 6.92
N ALA A 106 0.73 -16.24 5.87
CA ALA A 106 -0.28 -17.27 5.70
C ALA A 106 0.32 -18.69 5.66
N ILE A 107 1.45 -18.87 4.98
CA ILE A 107 2.17 -20.14 4.94
C ILE A 107 2.80 -20.46 6.30
N ALA A 108 3.45 -19.47 6.93
CA ALA A 108 4.07 -19.62 8.25
C ALA A 108 3.04 -20.02 9.32
N LEU A 109 1.83 -19.49 9.28
CA LEU A 109 0.72 -19.87 10.16
C LEU A 109 0.29 -21.33 9.95
N GLN A 110 0.16 -21.78 8.70
CA GLN A 110 -0.18 -23.17 8.39
C GLN A 110 0.89 -24.14 8.88
N VAL A 111 2.17 -23.81 8.68
CA VAL A 111 3.31 -24.62 9.16
C VAL A 111 3.38 -24.61 10.69
N SER A 112 3.19 -23.45 11.34
CA SER A 112 3.16 -23.33 12.80
C SER A 112 2.03 -24.18 13.40
N ALA A 113 0.85 -24.15 12.78
CA ALA A 113 -0.29 -24.96 13.21
C ALA A 113 -0.02 -26.47 13.04
N ALA A 114 0.70 -26.88 11.98
CA ALA A 114 1.13 -28.27 11.81
C ALA A 114 2.13 -28.67 12.90
N ALA A 115 3.10 -27.82 13.22
CA ALA A 115 4.08 -28.05 14.28
C ALA A 115 3.42 -28.15 15.66
N ASP A 116 2.43 -27.28 15.94
CA ASP A 116 1.68 -27.27 17.20
C ASP A 116 0.87 -28.56 17.45
N ARG A 117 0.55 -29.33 16.40
CA ARG A 117 -0.08 -30.66 16.55
C ARG A 117 0.90 -31.71 17.08
N ALA A 118 2.20 -31.55 16.82
CA ALA A 118 3.25 -32.43 17.31
C ALA A 118 3.73 -32.04 18.70
N GLU A 119 3.94 -30.74 18.95
CA GLU A 119 4.32 -30.20 20.26
C GLU A 119 3.59 -28.87 20.50
N LYS A 120 2.72 -28.84 21.51
CA LYS A 120 1.84 -27.68 21.74
C LYS A 120 2.63 -26.40 21.98
N GLY A 121 2.43 -25.41 21.11
CA GLY A 121 2.98 -24.05 21.26
C GLY A 121 4.34 -23.85 20.61
N VAL A 122 4.95 -24.90 20.04
CA VAL A 122 6.24 -24.84 19.34
C VAL A 122 6.22 -23.88 18.16
N GLY A 123 5.07 -23.69 17.51
CA GLY A 123 4.88 -22.76 16.40
C GLY A 123 5.31 -21.33 16.73
N ASN A 124 5.16 -20.92 17.99
CA ASN A 124 5.58 -19.59 18.46
C ASN A 124 7.11 -19.40 18.49
N PHE A 125 7.89 -20.45 18.30
CA PHE A 125 9.36 -20.42 18.32
C PHE A 125 9.96 -20.58 16.93
N LEU A 126 9.12 -20.71 15.89
CA LEU A 126 9.59 -20.94 14.53
C LEU A 126 9.91 -19.64 13.80
N TYR A 127 11.06 -19.64 13.14
CA TYR A 127 11.53 -18.60 12.24
C TYR A 127 11.58 -19.14 10.81
N PHE A 128 11.09 -18.35 9.85
CA PHE A 128 10.87 -18.75 8.47
C PHE A 128 11.73 -17.91 7.53
N THR A 129 12.52 -18.57 6.69
CA THR A 129 13.31 -17.92 5.63
C THR A 129 12.84 -18.42 4.27
N PHE A 130 12.15 -17.55 3.53
CA PHE A 130 11.66 -17.84 2.18
C PHE A 130 12.71 -17.52 1.15
N ARG A 131 12.97 -18.48 0.26
CA ARG A 131 13.88 -18.27 -0.87
C ARG A 131 13.20 -17.48 -1.98
N GLU A 132 14.02 -17.02 -2.90
CA GLU A 132 13.61 -16.34 -4.11
C GLU A 132 14.15 -17.09 -5.32
N GLU A 133 13.43 -16.98 -6.44
CA GLU A 133 13.95 -17.36 -7.74
C GLU A 133 14.06 -16.13 -8.63
N SER A 134 15.03 -16.15 -9.53
CA SER A 134 15.17 -15.13 -10.57
C SER A 134 15.60 -15.77 -11.88
N GLY A 135 15.19 -15.18 -12.99
CA GLY A 135 15.49 -15.70 -14.33
C GLY A 135 14.86 -14.85 -15.41
N TYR A 136 14.83 -15.39 -16.62
CA TYR A 136 14.14 -14.79 -17.75
C TYR A 136 13.04 -15.74 -18.23
N LEU A 137 11.82 -15.23 -18.34
CA LEU A 137 10.68 -15.94 -18.90
C LEU A 137 10.16 -15.13 -20.09
N ALA A 138 10.09 -15.74 -21.28
CA ALA A 138 9.66 -15.06 -22.51
C ALA A 138 10.38 -13.72 -22.79
N GLY A 139 11.68 -13.64 -22.48
CA GLY A 139 12.49 -12.43 -22.67
C GLY A 139 12.33 -11.35 -21.59
N GLN A 140 11.47 -11.57 -20.58
CA GLN A 140 11.28 -10.66 -19.45
C GLN A 140 12.00 -11.18 -18.22
N TYR A 141 12.70 -10.29 -17.50
CA TYR A 141 13.31 -10.64 -16.23
C TYR A 141 12.21 -10.86 -15.19
N ILE A 142 12.21 -12.05 -14.58
CA ILE A 142 11.33 -12.38 -13.47
C ILE A 142 12.17 -12.55 -12.21
N ARG A 143 11.67 -12.03 -11.09
CA ARG A 143 12.15 -12.35 -9.75
C ARG A 143 10.95 -12.45 -8.85
N ARG A 144 10.82 -13.55 -8.12
CA ARG A 144 9.69 -13.78 -7.22
C ARG A 144 10.10 -14.57 -5.99
N ARG A 145 9.40 -14.30 -4.88
CA ARG A 145 9.51 -15.11 -3.66
C ARG A 145 8.85 -16.45 -3.90
N LEU A 146 9.46 -17.51 -3.38
CA LEU A 146 8.90 -18.86 -3.41
C LEU A 146 7.91 -19.03 -2.25
N ALA A 147 6.83 -18.24 -2.31
CA ALA A 147 5.74 -18.16 -1.34
C ALA A 147 4.41 -17.91 -2.10
N PRO A 148 3.70 -18.95 -2.55
CA PRO A 148 2.48 -18.78 -3.35
C PRO A 148 1.34 -18.21 -2.49
N LYS A 149 0.60 -17.22 -3.01
CA LYS A 149 -0.52 -16.56 -2.30
C LYS A 149 -1.60 -17.56 -1.85
N ASP A 150 -1.93 -18.52 -2.71
CA ASP A 150 -3.00 -19.52 -2.47
C ASP A 150 -2.43 -20.88 -2.02
N PHE A 151 -1.24 -20.89 -1.42
CA PHE A 151 -0.63 -22.13 -0.99
C PHE A 151 -1.41 -22.77 0.17
N VAL A 152 -1.78 -24.03 -0.01
CA VAL A 152 -2.35 -24.88 1.03
C VAL A 152 -1.33 -25.94 1.39
N LEU A 153 -0.94 -26.03 2.67
CA LEU A 153 0.05 -26.98 3.15
C LEU A 153 -0.44 -28.42 2.91
N PRO A 154 0.17 -29.18 1.98
CA PRO A 154 -0.23 -30.55 1.69
C PRO A 154 0.00 -31.44 2.91
N GLU A 155 -0.83 -32.47 3.07
CA GLU A 155 -0.74 -33.35 4.23
C GLU A 155 0.64 -34.04 4.35
N ALA A 156 1.27 -34.37 3.23
CA ALA A 156 2.63 -34.90 3.20
C ALA A 156 3.65 -33.95 3.87
N LEU A 157 3.60 -32.65 3.52
CA LEU A 157 4.48 -31.66 4.15
C LEU A 157 4.10 -31.40 5.60
N SER A 158 2.80 -31.43 5.93
CA SER A 158 2.33 -31.33 7.32
C SER A 158 2.89 -32.46 8.19
N LYS A 159 2.93 -33.70 7.68
CA LYS A 159 3.55 -34.85 8.36
C LYS A 159 5.05 -34.66 8.53
N THR A 160 5.75 -34.21 7.48
CA THR A 160 7.19 -33.89 7.58
C THR A 160 7.50 -32.89 8.69
N VAL A 161 6.68 -31.84 8.82
CA VAL A 161 6.83 -30.84 9.91
C VAL A 161 6.58 -31.48 11.27
N GLN A 162 5.52 -32.27 11.40
CA GLN A 162 5.19 -32.97 12.65
C GLN A 162 6.31 -33.92 13.06
N ASP A 163 6.81 -34.74 12.14
CA ASP A 163 7.90 -35.70 12.38
C ASP A 163 9.20 -35.00 12.79
N TRP A 164 9.53 -33.87 12.16
CA TRP A 164 10.71 -33.07 12.51
C TRP A 164 10.64 -32.50 13.93
N VAL A 165 9.44 -32.09 14.38
CA VAL A 165 9.20 -31.65 15.75
C VAL A 165 9.23 -32.82 16.73
N SER A 166 8.42 -33.85 16.50
CA SER A 166 8.28 -35.00 17.40
C SER A 166 9.56 -35.82 17.56
N SER A 167 10.44 -35.84 16.55
CA SER A 167 11.74 -36.53 16.65
C SER A 167 12.79 -35.74 17.44
N GLY A 168 12.48 -34.54 17.94
CA GLY A 168 13.41 -33.64 18.61
C GLY A 168 14.45 -32.99 17.68
N ARG A 169 14.40 -33.26 16.36
CA ARG A 169 15.34 -32.68 15.39
C ARG A 169 15.18 -31.17 15.28
N SER A 170 13.99 -30.66 15.58
CA SER A 170 13.71 -29.22 15.57
C SER A 170 14.64 -28.38 16.43
N GLU A 171 15.22 -28.93 17.49
CA GLU A 171 16.14 -28.19 18.37
C GLU A 171 17.56 -28.03 17.79
N ARG A 172 17.93 -28.82 16.78
CA ARG A 172 19.32 -28.93 16.30
C ARG A 172 19.46 -28.63 14.81
N GLU A 173 18.44 -28.93 14.03
CA GLU A 173 18.48 -28.92 12.57
C GLU A 173 17.38 -28.05 11.99
N ARG A 174 17.69 -27.36 10.89
CA ARG A 174 16.70 -26.62 10.11
C ARG A 174 15.91 -27.57 9.21
N LEU A 175 14.62 -27.30 9.04
CA LEU A 175 13.78 -28.02 8.09
C LEU A 175 13.61 -27.19 6.82
N ARG A 176 13.90 -27.77 5.66
CA ARG A 176 13.58 -27.15 4.37
C ARG A 176 12.35 -27.82 3.77
N LEU A 177 11.30 -27.04 3.53
CA LEU A 177 10.11 -27.48 2.80
C LEU A 177 10.17 -26.97 1.38
N GLN A 178 10.06 -27.89 0.42
CA GLN A 178 10.00 -27.57 -1.00
C GLN A 178 8.74 -28.16 -1.62
N SER A 179 8.07 -27.35 -2.44
CA SER A 179 6.91 -27.75 -3.24
C SER A 179 6.84 -26.88 -4.48
N THR A 180 5.84 -27.09 -5.34
CA THR A 180 5.61 -26.25 -6.52
C THR A 180 5.41 -24.79 -6.10
N GLY A 181 6.39 -23.95 -6.39
CA GLY A 181 6.40 -22.53 -6.04
C GLY A 181 6.69 -22.20 -4.58
N LEU A 182 6.98 -23.19 -3.72
CA LEU A 182 7.34 -22.99 -2.30
C LEU A 182 8.77 -23.49 -2.05
N ASP A 183 9.58 -22.65 -1.41
CA ASP A 183 10.86 -23.05 -0.83
C ASP A 183 11.12 -22.21 0.44
N VAL A 184 10.93 -22.85 1.58
CA VAL A 184 11.05 -22.23 2.90
C VAL A 184 11.95 -23.05 3.80
N GLU A 185 12.89 -22.37 4.44
CA GLU A 185 13.72 -22.92 5.51
C GLU A 185 13.16 -22.50 6.87
N ILE A 186 13.02 -23.46 7.78
CA ILE A 186 12.39 -23.29 9.09
C ILE A 186 13.42 -23.61 10.16
N GLU A 187 13.54 -22.71 11.13
CA GLU A 187 14.43 -22.85 12.28
C GLU A 187 13.64 -22.68 13.58
N ARG A 188 13.81 -23.57 14.56
CA ARG A 188 13.31 -23.35 15.93
C ARG A 188 14.31 -22.48 16.69
N LYS A 189 13.86 -21.34 17.19
CA LYS A 189 14.65 -20.44 18.04
C LYS A 189 14.42 -20.76 19.51
N ALA A 190 15.40 -20.44 20.36
CA ALA A 190 15.29 -20.59 21.81
C ALA A 190 14.31 -19.59 22.46
N TYR A 191 13.89 -18.56 21.72
CA TYR A 191 12.99 -17.52 22.20
C TYR A 191 11.75 -17.41 21.31
N ARG A 192 10.67 -16.93 21.92
CA ARG A 192 9.40 -16.71 21.23
C ARG A 192 9.57 -15.66 20.13
N GLN A 193 9.09 -15.98 18.94
CA GLN A 193 9.07 -15.07 17.81
C GLN A 193 7.81 -14.20 17.82
N THR A 194 7.98 -12.92 17.48
CA THR A 194 6.85 -12.00 17.24
C THR A 194 6.38 -12.19 15.80
N ARG A 195 5.06 -12.26 15.59
CA ARG A 195 4.45 -12.33 14.24
C ARG A 195 4.97 -11.18 13.35
N TYR A 196 5.18 -11.46 12.07
CA TYR A 196 5.82 -10.59 11.07
C TYR A 196 7.33 -10.37 11.27
N HIS A 197 7.86 -10.50 12.49
CA HIS A 197 9.31 -10.52 12.71
C HIS A 197 9.92 -11.92 12.60
N ASN A 198 9.07 -12.94 12.50
CA ASN A 198 9.47 -14.34 12.39
C ASN A 198 9.64 -14.81 10.93
N ILE A 199 9.53 -13.91 9.97
CA ILE A 199 9.55 -14.19 8.53
C ILE A 199 10.62 -13.32 7.88
N HIS A 200 11.38 -13.93 6.97
CA HIS A 200 12.42 -13.24 6.22
C HIS A 200 12.47 -13.71 4.77
N SER A 201 12.82 -12.79 3.88
CA SER A 201 13.20 -13.06 2.49
C SER A 201 14.30 -12.08 2.07
N SER A 202 15.29 -12.56 1.32
CA SER A 202 16.35 -11.72 0.74
C SER A 202 15.85 -10.83 -0.41
N MET A 203 14.65 -11.12 -0.93
CA MET A 203 14.08 -10.34 -2.03
C MET A 203 13.69 -8.95 -1.52
N PRO A 204 14.19 -7.86 -2.12
CA PRO A 204 13.72 -6.51 -1.81
C PRO A 204 12.26 -6.30 -2.26
N PRO A 205 11.52 -5.32 -1.71
CA PRO A 205 10.17 -4.97 -2.15
C PRO A 205 10.23 -4.23 -3.50
N GLU A 206 10.48 -4.96 -4.58
CA GLU A 206 10.60 -4.44 -5.94
C GLU A 206 9.50 -5.01 -6.83
N THR A 207 9.07 -4.22 -7.80
CA THR A 207 8.05 -4.62 -8.77
C THR A 207 8.70 -4.97 -10.09
N HIS A 208 8.32 -6.11 -10.66
CA HIS A 208 8.89 -6.67 -11.90
C HIS A 208 7.89 -6.73 -13.07
N SER A 209 6.61 -6.48 -12.81
CA SER A 209 5.54 -6.47 -13.81
C SER A 209 4.69 -5.20 -13.69
N VAL A 210 4.25 -4.68 -14.84
CA VAL A 210 3.39 -3.49 -14.95
C VAL A 210 1.94 -3.77 -14.51
N ASP A 211 1.49 -5.02 -14.64
CA ASP A 211 0.10 -5.47 -14.50
C ASP A 211 -0.15 -6.39 -13.29
N ASP A 212 0.87 -7.13 -12.84
CA ASP A 212 0.85 -7.96 -11.63
C ASP A 212 1.66 -7.28 -10.52
N ASN A 213 1.05 -6.26 -9.92
CA ASN A 213 1.61 -5.58 -8.75
C ASN A 213 0.52 -4.93 -7.87
N PRO A 214 0.80 -4.72 -6.58
CA PRO A 214 -0.18 -4.17 -5.64
C PRO A 214 -0.73 -2.79 -6.01
N LEU A 215 0.08 -1.93 -6.64
CA LEU A 215 -0.36 -0.60 -7.07
C LEU A 215 -1.38 -0.70 -8.21
N TYR A 216 -1.12 -1.54 -9.21
CA TYR A 216 -2.05 -1.77 -10.32
C TYR A 216 -3.36 -2.40 -9.84
N ASP A 217 -3.28 -3.38 -8.93
CA ASP A 217 -4.47 -3.98 -8.30
C ASP A 217 -5.28 -2.98 -7.48
N LEU A 218 -4.61 -2.09 -6.74
CA LEU A 218 -5.25 -0.99 -6.01
C LEU A 218 -6.02 -0.06 -6.96
N LEU A 219 -5.36 0.40 -8.03
CA LEU A 219 -5.96 1.29 -9.03
C LEU A 219 -7.17 0.61 -9.72
N ARG A 220 -7.06 -0.67 -10.08
CA ARG A 220 -8.17 -1.45 -10.66
C ARG A 220 -9.36 -1.56 -9.71
N ARG A 221 -9.11 -1.77 -8.41
CA ARG A 221 -10.18 -1.82 -7.40
C ARG A 221 -10.87 -0.46 -7.27
N LYS A 222 -10.11 0.63 -7.11
CA LYS A 222 -10.64 1.99 -6.95
C LYS A 222 -11.41 2.48 -8.17
N LYS A 223 -10.93 2.19 -9.38
CA LYS A 223 -11.66 2.46 -10.64
C LYS A 223 -13.10 1.92 -10.59
N ARG A 224 -13.32 0.72 -10.05
CA ARG A 224 -14.66 0.10 -10.05
C ARG A 224 -15.66 0.89 -9.20
N GLN A 225 -15.20 1.65 -8.20
CA GLN A 225 -16.06 2.48 -7.35
C GLN A 225 -16.52 3.76 -8.08
N LEU A 226 -15.70 4.26 -9.00
CA LEU A 226 -16.03 5.43 -9.84
C LEU A 226 -16.96 5.11 -11.03
N LYS A 227 -17.37 3.86 -11.20
CA LYS A 227 -18.12 3.41 -12.39
C LYS A 227 -19.51 4.06 -12.52
N ALA A 228 -20.16 4.39 -11.40
CA ALA A 228 -21.51 4.96 -11.39
C ALA A 228 -21.55 6.49 -11.60
N ALA A 229 -20.42 7.10 -11.95
CA ALA A 229 -20.33 8.53 -12.21
C ALA A 229 -21.26 8.97 -13.34
N ALA A 230 -21.97 10.08 -13.13
CA ALA A 230 -22.84 10.67 -14.12
C ALA A 230 -22.05 11.10 -15.38
N PRO A 231 -22.70 11.17 -16.56
CA PRO A 231 -22.06 11.69 -17.76
C PRO A 231 -21.49 13.10 -17.54
N GLY A 232 -20.24 13.32 -17.93
CA GLY A 232 -19.54 14.60 -17.77
C GLY A 232 -18.75 14.75 -16.47
N THR A 233 -19.01 13.91 -15.44
CA THR A 233 -18.21 13.86 -14.21
C THR A 233 -16.82 13.30 -14.49
N LEU A 234 -15.79 14.02 -14.04
CA LEU A 234 -14.40 13.58 -14.08
C LEU A 234 -14.13 12.59 -12.94
N ARG A 235 -13.39 11.53 -13.22
CA ARG A 235 -13.13 10.43 -12.28
C ARG A 235 -11.65 10.41 -11.96
N MET A 236 -11.29 10.73 -10.72
CA MET A 236 -9.90 10.82 -10.28
C MET A 236 -9.60 9.81 -9.17
N ILE A 237 -8.40 9.23 -9.21
CA ILE A 237 -7.90 8.38 -8.12
C ILE A 237 -6.70 9.09 -7.48
N PHE A 238 -6.80 9.35 -6.18
CA PHE A 238 -5.73 9.90 -5.37
C PHE A 238 -5.03 8.76 -4.64
N VAL A 239 -3.72 8.62 -4.82
CA VAL A 239 -2.92 7.58 -4.19
C VAL A 239 -1.87 8.21 -3.29
N ALA A 240 -1.98 7.95 -1.99
CA ALA A 240 -1.06 8.44 -0.98
C ALA A 240 0.05 7.43 -0.67
N ASP A 241 1.27 7.94 -0.53
CA ASP A 241 2.43 7.21 -0.02
C ASP A 241 2.39 7.14 1.52
N VAL A 242 2.25 5.94 2.06
CA VAL A 242 2.35 5.63 3.50
C VAL A 242 3.54 4.72 3.82
N GLY A 243 4.61 4.82 3.02
CA GLY A 243 5.77 3.93 3.08
C GLY A 243 5.97 3.12 1.78
N SER A 244 5.57 3.67 0.64
CA SER A 244 5.75 3.11 -0.69
C SER A 244 7.00 3.67 -1.36
N THR A 245 8.00 2.82 -1.54
CA THR A 245 9.20 3.13 -2.32
C THR A 245 8.86 3.38 -3.78
N LEU A 246 7.82 2.72 -4.32
CA LEU A 246 7.35 2.97 -5.69
C LEU A 246 6.89 4.41 -5.88
N LEU A 247 6.02 4.92 -5.02
CA LEU A 247 5.49 6.28 -5.14
C LEU A 247 6.51 7.34 -4.78
N ARG A 248 7.36 7.06 -3.79
CA ARG A 248 8.40 8.01 -3.36
C ARG A 248 9.43 8.29 -4.46
N ARG A 249 9.74 7.30 -5.30
CA ARG A 249 10.74 7.43 -6.37
C ARG A 249 10.21 8.12 -7.63
N ILE A 250 8.90 8.32 -7.75
CA ILE A 250 8.32 8.96 -8.93
C ILE A 250 8.95 10.34 -9.17
N GLY A 251 9.46 10.57 -10.38
CA GLY A 251 10.11 11.81 -10.78
C GLY A 251 11.52 12.03 -10.18
N GLN A 252 12.07 11.06 -9.44
CA GLN A 252 13.42 11.14 -8.88
C GLN A 252 14.48 10.52 -9.80
N PHE A 253 15.72 10.98 -9.66
CA PHE A 253 16.85 10.37 -10.36
C PHE A 253 17.00 8.89 -9.95
N GLY A 254 17.09 8.00 -10.94
CA GLY A 254 17.14 6.55 -10.71
C GLY A 254 15.78 5.88 -10.53
N GLU A 255 14.67 6.58 -10.81
CA GLU A 255 13.34 5.95 -10.89
C GLU A 255 13.31 4.83 -11.94
N HIS A 256 13.81 5.15 -13.14
CA HIS A 256 13.83 4.23 -14.26
C HIS A 256 15.07 3.34 -14.16
N ASP A 257 14.84 2.03 -14.09
CA ASP A 257 15.90 1.05 -14.12
C ASP A 257 16.35 0.81 -15.56
N TRP A 258 17.55 1.29 -15.91
CA TRP A 258 18.13 1.10 -17.25
C TRP A 258 18.37 -0.37 -17.60
N THR A 259 18.38 -1.27 -16.61
CA THR A 259 18.48 -2.70 -16.86
C THR A 259 17.14 -3.35 -17.19
N ASN A 260 16.02 -2.60 -17.13
CA ASN A 260 14.65 -3.06 -17.30
C ASN A 260 14.31 -4.28 -16.43
N ARG A 261 14.99 -4.45 -15.29
CA ARG A 261 14.72 -5.52 -14.35
C ARG A 261 13.58 -5.15 -13.41
N ARG A 262 13.28 -3.87 -13.27
CA ARG A 262 12.24 -3.34 -12.37
C ARG A 262 11.33 -2.38 -13.12
N VAL A 263 10.09 -2.33 -12.68
CA VAL A 263 9.07 -1.42 -13.19
C VAL A 263 8.88 -0.29 -12.18
N SER A 264 8.88 0.95 -12.68
CA SER A 264 8.69 2.15 -11.86
C SER A 264 7.22 2.46 -11.58
N GLY A 265 6.97 3.29 -10.56
CA GLY A 265 5.64 3.80 -10.24
C GLY A 265 5.03 4.55 -11.43
N SER A 266 5.82 5.39 -12.12
CA SER A 266 5.34 6.11 -13.32
C SER A 266 4.94 5.17 -14.44
N GLN A 267 5.71 4.09 -14.69
CA GLN A 267 5.40 3.11 -15.72
C GLN A 267 4.08 2.39 -15.43
N ILE A 268 3.84 2.00 -14.17
CA ILE A 268 2.60 1.33 -13.75
C ILE A 268 1.39 2.26 -13.93
N ILE A 269 1.49 3.50 -13.47
CA ILE A 269 0.40 4.48 -13.57
C ILE A 269 0.12 4.84 -15.03
N ALA A 270 1.16 5.07 -15.84
CA ALA A 270 1.02 5.36 -17.26
C ALA A 270 0.39 4.19 -18.04
N HIS A 271 0.80 2.95 -17.73
CA HIS A 271 0.20 1.75 -18.30
C HIS A 271 -1.28 1.62 -17.91
N PHE A 272 -1.61 1.87 -16.64
CA PHE A 272 -2.98 1.91 -16.14
C PHE A 272 -3.84 2.96 -16.88
N MET A 273 -3.33 4.19 -17.04
CA MET A 273 -4.02 5.26 -17.75
C MET A 273 -4.19 4.96 -19.24
N THR A 274 -3.24 4.27 -19.86
CA THR A 274 -3.36 3.82 -21.25
C THR A 274 -4.46 2.76 -21.40
N THR A 275 -4.57 1.85 -20.42
CA THR A 275 -5.55 0.75 -20.45
C THR A 275 -6.96 1.22 -20.08
N TYR A 276 -7.07 2.15 -19.14
CA TYR A 276 -8.34 2.54 -18.51
C TYR A 276 -8.65 4.04 -18.55
N GLY A 277 -8.00 4.81 -19.43
CA GLY A 277 -8.21 6.25 -19.57
C GLY A 277 -9.62 6.68 -20.02
N LYS A 278 -10.49 5.73 -20.40
CA LYS A 278 -11.93 5.97 -20.64
C LYS A 278 -12.77 5.88 -19.36
N ASP A 279 -12.26 5.19 -18.36
CA ASP A 279 -12.95 4.92 -17.10
C ASP A 279 -12.43 5.78 -15.95
N VAL A 280 -11.20 6.28 -16.05
CA VAL A 280 -10.55 7.17 -15.09
C VAL A 280 -9.89 8.30 -15.86
N ASP A 281 -10.17 9.54 -15.47
CA ASP A 281 -9.65 10.73 -16.15
C ASP A 281 -8.27 11.14 -15.64
N ALA A 282 -7.93 10.82 -14.38
CA ALA A 282 -6.59 11.05 -13.84
C ALA A 282 -6.25 10.15 -12.64
N VAL A 283 -4.96 9.89 -12.47
CA VAL A 283 -4.36 9.36 -11.24
C VAL A 283 -3.40 10.40 -10.68
N VAL A 284 -3.52 10.69 -9.39
CA VAL A 284 -2.67 11.66 -8.68
C VAL A 284 -1.96 10.96 -7.53
N ALA A 285 -0.63 10.93 -7.55
CA ALA A 285 0.17 10.37 -6.48
C ALA A 285 0.65 11.48 -5.53
N PHE A 286 0.46 11.27 -4.23
CA PHE A 286 0.89 12.18 -3.16
C PHE A 286 1.96 11.52 -2.31
N SER A 287 3.18 12.03 -2.37
CA SER A 287 4.33 11.48 -1.64
C SER A 287 4.93 12.52 -0.69
N PRO A 288 5.06 12.24 0.62
CA PRO A 288 5.69 13.16 1.54
C PRO A 288 7.20 13.21 1.28
N TYR A 289 7.70 14.39 0.95
CA TYR A 289 9.11 14.67 0.73
C TYR A 289 9.71 15.39 1.94
N LYS A 290 10.79 14.82 2.47
CA LYS A 290 11.68 15.51 3.42
C LYS A 290 12.90 15.96 2.65
N GLU A 291 13.08 17.27 2.56
CA GLU A 291 14.31 17.83 2.03
C GLU A 291 15.46 17.41 2.95
N SER A 292 16.37 16.56 2.46
CA SER A 292 17.56 16.21 3.22
C SER A 292 18.47 17.43 3.29
N SER A 293 18.94 17.76 4.48
CA SER A 293 19.98 18.77 4.66
C SER A 293 21.24 18.28 3.97
N SER A 294 21.49 18.77 2.76
CA SER A 294 22.78 18.65 2.10
C SER A 294 23.82 19.36 2.99
N CYS A 295 24.80 18.59 3.48
CA CYS A 295 26.10 19.00 3.98
C CYS A 295 26.19 20.41 4.60
N GLY A 296 26.16 20.51 5.93
CA GLY A 296 26.46 21.75 6.63
C GLY A 296 26.44 21.57 8.13
N PHE A 297 27.60 21.74 8.76
CA PHE A 297 27.72 21.99 10.18
C PHE A 297 26.81 23.17 10.55
N ASN A 298 25.67 22.90 11.18
CA ASN A 298 25.00 23.79 12.13
C ASN A 298 23.86 23.02 12.80
N GLY A 299 24.18 22.45 13.96
CA GLY A 299 23.18 22.03 14.90
C GLY A 299 22.50 23.27 15.48
N LEU A 300 21.25 23.51 15.09
CA LEU A 300 20.16 24.04 15.90
C LEU A 300 18.93 24.21 14.99
N SER A 301 17.96 23.33 15.24
CA SER A 301 16.51 23.52 15.04
C SER A 301 16.05 24.54 14.00
N ASP A 302 15.83 24.07 12.78
CA ASP A 302 14.60 24.42 12.06
C ASP A 302 14.08 23.15 11.37
N ARG A 303 12.93 22.63 11.84
CA ARG A 303 12.24 21.55 11.13
C ARG A 303 11.75 22.15 9.82
N LYS A 304 12.52 21.98 8.75
CA LYS A 304 12.08 22.33 7.40
C LYS A 304 10.68 21.75 7.16
N PRO A 305 9.74 22.54 6.61
CA PRO A 305 8.38 22.07 6.38
C PRO A 305 8.42 20.83 5.49
N ARG A 306 7.61 19.83 5.82
CA ARG A 306 7.40 18.69 4.92
C ARG A 306 6.76 19.25 3.65
N ARG A 307 7.31 18.89 2.49
CA ARG A 307 6.71 19.23 1.20
C ARG A 307 6.09 17.97 0.63
N TRP A 308 5.01 18.13 -0.11
CA TRP A 308 4.42 17.00 -0.84
C TRP A 308 4.90 17.06 -2.28
N THR A 309 5.41 15.92 -2.75
CA THR A 309 5.56 15.69 -4.19
C THR A 309 4.21 15.21 -4.70
N VAL A 310 3.67 15.93 -5.68
CA VAL A 310 2.43 15.55 -6.35
C VAL A 310 2.75 15.21 -7.78
N THR A 311 2.48 13.96 -8.16
CA THR A 311 2.61 13.51 -9.53
C THR A 311 1.24 13.32 -10.14
N TYR A 312 1.05 13.91 -11.31
CA TYR A 312 -0.20 13.87 -12.05
C TYR A 312 -0.04 13.04 -13.33
N CYS A 313 -0.95 12.10 -13.57
CA CYS A 313 -1.07 11.38 -14.82
C CYS A 313 -2.51 11.45 -15.31
N GLY A 314 -2.74 12.23 -16.37
CA GLY A 314 -4.05 12.51 -16.93
C GLY A 314 -4.37 11.71 -18.19
N SER A 315 -5.66 11.58 -18.48
CA SER A 315 -6.18 11.08 -19.76
C SER A 315 -6.19 12.18 -20.82
N SER A 316 -6.62 11.86 -22.05
CA SER A 316 -6.83 12.87 -23.08
C SER A 316 -7.94 13.87 -22.74
N ALA A 317 -8.88 13.51 -21.85
CA ALA A 317 -9.95 14.41 -21.41
C ALA A 317 -9.47 15.44 -20.36
N LEU A 318 -8.36 15.14 -19.66
CA LEU A 318 -7.74 16.02 -18.67
C LEU A 318 -6.22 15.85 -18.72
N PRO A 319 -5.54 16.35 -19.77
CA PRO A 319 -4.13 16.04 -20.02
C PRO A 319 -3.18 16.74 -19.03
N GLU A 320 -3.58 17.87 -18.46
CA GLU A 320 -2.76 18.67 -17.55
C GLU A 320 -3.36 18.70 -16.14
N ALA A 321 -2.47 18.86 -15.15
CA ALA A 321 -2.87 18.97 -13.75
C ALA A 321 -3.68 20.26 -13.52
N PRO A 322 -4.84 20.19 -12.83
CA PRO A 322 -5.57 21.39 -12.45
C PRO A 322 -4.71 22.30 -11.57
N GLN A 323 -4.73 23.62 -11.80
CA GLN A 323 -3.93 24.57 -11.01
C GLN A 323 -4.25 24.53 -9.51
N THR A 324 -5.50 24.22 -9.18
CA THR A 324 -6.03 24.02 -7.82
C THR A 324 -5.41 22.81 -7.11
N LEU A 325 -4.98 21.77 -7.85
CA LEU A 325 -4.35 20.58 -7.28
C LEU A 325 -3.02 20.92 -6.57
N GLN A 326 -2.26 21.87 -7.11
CA GLN A 326 -1.04 22.35 -6.46
C GLN A 326 -1.33 23.09 -5.15
N ARG A 327 -2.51 23.72 -5.01
CA ARG A 327 -2.94 24.37 -3.78
C ARG A 327 -3.39 23.36 -2.72
N ALA A 328 -4.09 22.30 -3.14
CA ALA A 328 -4.41 21.18 -2.25
C ALA A 328 -3.13 20.54 -1.68
N ALA A 329 -2.06 20.47 -2.47
CA ALA A 329 -0.74 19.98 -2.09
C ALA A 329 0.09 20.93 -1.18
N GLY A 330 -0.50 22.03 -0.73
CA GLY A 330 0.20 23.12 -0.04
C GLY A 330 0.89 22.71 1.27
N PRO A 331 1.69 23.61 1.87
CA PRO A 331 2.57 23.32 3.03
C PRO A 331 1.83 22.94 4.34
N ALA A 332 0.50 22.88 4.31
CA ALA A 332 -0.36 22.54 5.44
C ALA A 332 -0.77 21.05 5.47
N LEU A 333 -0.60 20.33 4.34
CA LEU A 333 -0.56 18.88 4.32
C LEU A 333 0.75 18.36 4.90
#